data_AF-A0A938ZL61-F1
#
_entry.id   AF-A0A938ZL61-F1
#
_cell.length_a   1.000
_cell.length_b   1.000
_cell.length_c   1.000
_cell.angle_alpha   90.00
_cell.angle_beta   90.00
_cell.angle_gamma   90.00
#
_symmetry.space_group_name_H-M   'P 1'
#
loop_
_entity.id
_entity.type
_entity.pdbx_description
1 polymer ?
#
loop_
_entity_poly.entity_id
_entity_poly.type
_entity_poly.pdbx_seq_one_letter_code
_entity_poly.pdbx_strand_id
1 'polypeptide(L)' 'MATRNRDIKLLNFLHNELELSNADIAVALRHRELENGPLPMLLWQYGFVDLEQLGKIFDWLADQS' A
#
# COMPACT_ATOMS: atom_id res chain seq x y z
N MET A 1 16.83 -3.14 -12.18
CA MET A 1 16.97 -2.17 -11.07
C MET A 1 15.82 -1.14 -10.99
N ALA A 2 14.68 -1.36 -11.67
CA ALA A 2 13.60 -0.36 -11.79
C ALA A 2 12.43 -0.54 -10.80
N THR A 3 12.41 -1.61 -9.99
CA THR A 3 11.29 -1.88 -9.06
C THR A 3 11.26 -0.88 -7.91
N ARG A 4 12.42 -0.47 -7.39
CA ARG A 4 12.58 0.30 -6.16
C ARG A 4 11.90 1.67 -6.13
N ASN A 5 11.69 2.31 -7.29
CA ASN A 5 11.16 3.68 -7.33
C ASN A 5 9.62 3.73 -7.17
N ARG A 6 8.90 2.68 -7.58
CA ARG A 6 7.44 2.61 -7.44
C ARG A 6 7.05 2.31 -5.99
N ASP A 7 7.80 1.44 -5.31
CA ASP A 7 7.56 1.12 -3.90
C ASP A 7 7.75 2.35 -3.00
N ILE A 8 8.77 3.18 -3.26
CA ILE A 8 9.03 4.40 -2.49
C ILE A 8 7.91 5.43 -2.67
N LYS A 9 7.39 5.60 -3.89
CA LYS A 9 6.27 6.52 -4.14
C LYS A 9 4.99 6.06 -3.45
N LEU A 10 4.69 4.76 -3.50
CA LEU A 10 3.55 4.17 -2.81
C LEU A 10 3.69 4.34 -1.30
N LEU A 11 4.87 4.06 -0.74
CA LEU A 11 5.16 4.28 0.69
C LEU A 11 4.95 5.73 1.10
N ASN A 12 5.43 6.70 0.30
CA ASN A 12 5.21 8.12 0.58
C ASN A 12 3.73 8.51 0.53
N PHE A 13 2.98 7.96 -0.42
CA PHE A 13 1.54 8.17 -0.53
C PHE A 13 0.81 7.60 0.69
N LEU A 14 1.10 6.35 1.06
CA LEU A 14 0.55 5.72 2.26
C LEU A 14 0.88 6.53 3.53
N HIS A 15 2.09 7.08 3.62
CA HIS A 15 2.48 7.87 4.79
C HIS A 15 1.83 9.27 4.82
N ASN A 16 1.71 9.96 3.67
CA ASN A 16 1.16 11.33 3.62
C ASN A 16 -0.37 11.38 3.53
N GLU A 17 -0.97 10.54 2.70
CA GLU A 17 -2.42 10.57 2.43
C GLU A 17 -3.21 9.66 3.37
N LEU A 18 -2.60 8.56 3.83
CA LEU A 18 -3.24 7.61 4.73
C LEU A 18 -2.74 7.69 6.17
N GLU A 19 -1.78 8.58 6.46
CA GLU A 19 -1.15 8.73 7.78
C GLU A 19 -0.59 7.41 8.36
N LEU A 20 -0.29 6.44 7.49
CA LEU A 20 0.17 5.12 7.90
C LEU A 20 1.61 5.19 8.39
N SER A 21 1.87 4.55 9.53
CA SER A 21 3.23 4.36 9.99
C SER A 21 3.95 3.32 9.14
N ASN A 22 5.26 3.50 8.98
CA ASN A 22 6.10 2.56 8.24
C ASN A 22 6.01 1.12 8.78
N ALA A 23 5.68 0.97 10.07
CA ALA A 23 5.46 -0.34 10.69
C ALA A 23 4.23 -1.05 10.11
N ASP A 24 3.09 -0.36 9.96
CA ASP A 24 1.85 -0.93 9.42
C ASP A 24 2.03 -1.36 7.96
N ILE A 25 2.71 -0.50 7.18
CA ILE A 25 3.01 -0.79 5.77
C ILE A 25 3.99 -1.96 5.66
N ALA A 26 4.98 -2.06 6.56
CA ALA A 26 5.93 -3.16 6.58
C ALA A 26 5.26 -4.51 6.90
N VAL A 27 4.24 -4.52 7.77
CA VAL A 27 3.43 -5.73 8.03
C VAL A 27 2.73 -6.16 6.74
N ALA A 28 1.99 -5.25 6.10
CA ALA A 28 1.30 -5.57 4.85
C ALA A 28 2.26 -6.01 3.72
N LEU A 29 3.43 -5.38 3.60
CA LEU A 29 4.46 -5.74 2.62
C LEU A 29 5.02 -7.13 2.85
N ARG A 30 5.30 -7.49 4.11
CA ARG A 30 5.80 -8.82 4.46
C ARG A 30 4.79 -9.92 4.13
N HIS A 31 3.51 -9.65 4.34
CA HIS A 31 2.42 -10.56 3.97
C HIS A 31 2.20 -10.65 2.45
N ARG A 32 2.46 -9.56 1.71
CA ARG A 32 2.42 -9.54 0.25
C ARG A 32 3.36 -10.56 -0.37
N GLU A 33 4.57 -10.71 0.18
CA GLU A 33 5.55 -11.69 -0.30
C GLU A 33 5.13 -13.15 -0.07
N LEU A 34 4.31 -13.41 0.95
CA LEU A 34 3.79 -14.74 1.27
C LEU A 34 2.55 -15.11 0.45
N GLU A 35 1.58 -14.19 0.37
CA GLU A 35 0.25 -14.46 -0.16
C GLU A 35 0.13 -14.14 -1.66
N ASN A 36 1.14 -13.49 -2.28
CA ASN A 36 1.08 -12.92 -3.64
C ASN A 36 -0.13 -12.00 -3.89
N GLY A 37 -0.76 -11.50 -2.82
CA GLY A 37 -1.91 -10.61 -2.89
C GLY A 37 -1.52 -9.16 -3.20
N PRO A 38 -2.45 -8.32 -3.66
CA PRO A 38 -2.22 -6.89 -3.77
C PRO A 38 -2.13 -6.25 -2.38
N LEU A 39 -1.09 -5.45 -2.15
CA LEU A 39 -0.86 -4.69 -0.91
C LEU A 39 -2.11 -3.97 -0.38
N PRO A 40 -2.91 -3.26 -1.20
CA PRO A 40 -4.14 -2.60 -0.73
C PRO A 40 -5.14 -3.54 -0.06
N MET A 41 -5.34 -4.76 -0.58
CA MET A 41 -6.30 -5.69 0.04
C MET A 41 -5.82 -6.18 1.41
N LEU A 42 -4.51 -6.38 1.57
CA LEU A 42 -3.92 -6.74 2.86
C LEU A 42 -4.13 -5.60 3.86
N LEU A 43 -3.81 -4.36 3.48
CA LEU A 43 -4.02 -3.19 4.33
C LEU A 43 -5.46 -3.09 4.83
N TRP A 44 -6.44 -3.30 3.96
CA TRP A 44 -7.86 -3.29 4.33
C TRP A 44 -8.25 -4.48 5.23
N GLN A 45 -7.75 -5.67 4.92
CA GLN A 45 -8.05 -6.87 5.69
C GLN A 45 -7.50 -6.81 7.12
N TYR A 46 -6.38 -6.13 7.32
CA TYR A 46 -5.82 -5.86 8.65
C TYR A 46 -6.47 -4.67 9.36
N GLY A 47 -7.35 -3.92 8.70
CA GLY A 47 -7.98 -2.72 9.26
C GLY A 47 -7.05 -1.52 9.36
N PHE A 48 -5.95 -1.50 8.60
CA PHE A 48 -5.05 -0.35 8.52
C PHE A 48 -5.62 0.76 7.64
N VAL A 49 -6.54 0.43 6.73
CA VAL A 49 -7.20 1.38 5.82
C VAL A 49 -8.68 1.08 5.71
N ASP A 50 -9.48 2.13 5.63
CA ASP A 50 -10.90 2.05 5.32
C ASP A 50 -11.17 1.87 3.82
N LEU A 51 -12.42 1.61 3.46
CA LEU A 51 -12.81 1.41 2.05
C LEU A 51 -12.53 2.65 1.17
N GLU A 52 -12.65 3.85 1.73
CA GLU A 52 -12.37 5.11 1.01
C GLU A 52 -10.88 5.26 0.71
N GLN A 53 -10.05 4.96 1.71
CA GLN A 53 -8.60 4.97 1.66
C GLN A 53 -8.07 3.87 0.72
N LEU A 54 -8.69 2.68 0.78
CA LEU A 54 -8.47 1.59 -0.16
C LEU A 54 -8.72 2.03 -1.61
N GLY A 55 -9.82 2.73 -1.85
CA GLY A 55 -10.17 3.29 -3.15
C GLY A 55 -9.09 4.24 -3.68
N LYS A 56 -8.61 5.16 -2.84
CA LYS A 56 -7.52 6.08 -3.19
C LYS A 56 -6.22 5.35 -3.54
N ILE A 57 -5.88 4.27 -2.84
CA ILE A 57 -4.70 3.46 -3.16
C ILE A 57 -4.85 2.81 -4.54
N PHE A 58 -6.03 2.25 -4.85
CA PHE A 58 -6.29 1.65 -6.15
C PHE A 58 -6.28 2.68 -7.29
N ASP A 59 -6.87 3.85 -7.07
CA ASP A 59 -6.87 4.97 -8.01
C ASP A 59 -5.44 5.45 -8.30
N TRP A 60 -4.64 5.63 -7.25
CA TRP A 60 -3.22 5.98 -7.37
C TRP A 60 -2.41 4.91 -8.11
N LEU A 61 -2.67 3.62 -7.84
CA LEU A 61 -2.01 2.53 -8.55
C LEU A 61 -2.38 2.50 -10.05
N ALA A 62 -3.62 2.86 -10.40
CA ALA A 62 -4.07 2.96 -11.78
C ALA A 62 -3.47 4.18 -12.51
N ASP A 63 -3.30 5.31 -11.81
CA ASP A 63 -2.65 6.53 -12.33
C ASP A 63 -1.15 6.30 -12.65
N GLN A 64 -0.48 5.38 -11.93
CA GLN A 64 0.91 5.01 -12.21
C GLN A 64 1.11 4.00 -13.36
N SER A 65 0.05 3.66 -14.12
CA SER A 65 0.07 2.71 -15.25
C SER A 65 0.51 3.29 -16.58
#